data_AF-A0A951T4G5-F1
#
_entry.id   AF-A0A951T4G5-F1
#
_cell.length_a   1.000
_cell.length_b   1.000
_cell.length_c   1.000
_cell.angle_alpha   90.00
_cell.angle_beta   90.00
_cell.angle_gamma   90.00
#
_symmetry.space_group_name_H-M   'P 1'
#
loop_
_entity.id
_entity.type
_entity.pdbx_description
1 polymer ?
#
loop_
_entity_poly.entity_id
_entity_poly.type
_entity_poly.pdbx_seq_one_letter_code
_entity_poly.pdbx_strand_id
1 'polypeptide(L)'
;MPPKSKIAALPADVRRWLDAALAEGNFSGYDLLSSALQERGYGISRASVHRYGQRLERRLAAIRASTEAARAIAETAPDDADHRSAAVISLVQSELFEMILKLEEAGEGAEPGERVALLSSASRSIADLARASIAQKKHAETVRQRDLQKLRELENDAREKRSALDPETLRMVRETLYGG
;
A
#
# COMPACT_ATOMS: atom_id res chain seq x y z
N MET A 1 23.51 23.16 -9.36
CA MET A 1 23.10 21.84 -8.82
C MET A 1 23.73 21.67 -7.44
N PRO A 2 22.97 21.29 -6.40
CA PRO A 2 23.56 20.95 -5.11
C PRO A 2 24.52 19.76 -5.27
N PRO A 3 25.63 19.72 -4.50
CA PRO A 3 26.61 18.65 -4.62
C PRO A 3 25.99 17.28 -4.32
N LYS A 4 26.31 16.27 -5.14
CA LYS A 4 25.87 14.89 -4.91
C LYS A 4 26.34 14.44 -3.52
N SER A 5 25.45 13.80 -2.77
CA SER A 5 25.76 13.24 -1.45
C SER A 5 27.03 12.38 -1.51
N LYS A 6 27.98 12.59 -0.59
CA LYS A 6 29.19 11.74 -0.49
C LYS A 6 28.85 10.26 -0.30
N ILE A 7 27.74 9.97 0.38
CA ILE A 7 27.22 8.61 0.55
C ILE A 7 26.74 8.04 -0.80
N ALA A 8 26.20 8.88 -1.69
CA ALA A 8 25.80 8.48 -3.02
C ALA A 8 26.97 8.17 -3.96
N ALA A 9 28.20 8.56 -3.59
CA ALA A 9 29.42 8.22 -4.30
C ALA A 9 30.14 6.99 -3.73
N LEU A 10 29.67 6.42 -2.62
CA LEU A 10 30.25 5.19 -2.08
C LEU A 10 30.09 4.02 -3.06
N PRO A 11 31.11 3.15 -3.16
CA PRO A 11 30.97 1.85 -3.82
C PRO A 11 29.76 1.07 -3.30
N ALA A 12 29.18 0.25 -4.18
CA ALA A 12 27.90 -0.40 -3.91
C ALA A 12 27.97 -1.39 -2.73
N ASP A 13 29.10 -2.09 -2.59
CA ASP A 13 29.42 -2.98 -1.47
C ASP A 13 29.51 -2.23 -0.14
N VAL A 14 30.21 -1.09 -0.10
CA VAL A 14 30.34 -0.26 1.10
C VAL A 14 29.01 0.33 1.51
N ARG A 15 28.18 0.73 0.54
CA ARG A 15 26.83 1.23 0.81
C ARG A 15 25.92 0.14 1.36
N ARG A 16 25.94 -1.05 0.78
CA ARG A 16 25.17 -2.20 1.31
C ARG A 16 25.57 -2.52 2.73
N TRP A 17 26.88 -2.49 3.04
CA TRP A 17 27.35 -2.67 4.41
C TRP A 17 26.81 -1.57 5.33
N LEU A 18 26.84 -0.30 4.91
CA LEU A 18 26.30 0.80 5.71
C LEU A 18 24.79 0.65 5.94
N ASP A 19 24.04 0.25 4.91
CA ASP A 19 22.59 0.01 5.01
C ASP A 19 22.27 -1.11 6.01
N ALA A 20 23.01 -2.22 5.93
CA ALA A 20 22.88 -3.34 6.86
C ALA A 20 23.21 -2.93 8.29
N ALA A 21 24.35 -2.25 8.50
CA ALA A 21 24.78 -1.82 9.83
C ALA A 21 23.81 -0.80 10.45
N LEU A 22 23.22 0.09 9.65
CA LEU A 22 22.17 1.01 10.11
C LEU A 22 20.90 0.26 10.51
N ALA A 23 20.47 -0.73 9.72
CA ALA A 23 19.28 -1.53 10.01
C ALA A 23 19.47 -2.41 11.26
N GLU A 24 20.62 -3.08 11.39
CA GLU A 24 20.99 -3.92 12.55
C GLU A 24 21.13 -3.08 13.82
N GLY A 25 21.70 -1.88 13.72
CA GLY A 25 21.84 -0.93 14.82
C GLY A 25 20.57 -0.16 15.14
N ASN A 26 19.42 -0.51 14.56
CA ASN A 26 18.13 0.20 14.69
C ASN A 26 18.27 1.72 14.51
N PHE A 27 18.99 2.13 13.46
CA PHE A 27 19.26 3.52 13.12
C PHE A 27 19.88 4.33 14.27
N SER A 28 20.83 3.73 14.96
CA SER A 28 21.66 4.37 16.00
C SER A 28 23.15 4.25 15.68
N GLY A 29 24.02 4.72 16.58
CA GLY A 29 25.47 4.51 16.43
C GLY A 29 26.14 5.30 15.29
N TYR A 30 25.56 6.43 14.85
CA TYR A 30 26.06 7.22 13.72
C TYR A 30 27.54 7.64 13.82
N ASP A 31 28.01 7.89 15.03
CA ASP A 31 29.40 8.25 15.30
C ASP A 31 30.35 7.07 15.01
N LEU A 32 29.98 5.86 15.45
CA LEU A 32 30.75 4.64 15.16
C LEU A 32 30.77 4.33 13.67
N LEU A 33 29.62 4.48 12.98
CA LEU A 33 29.53 4.26 11.54
C LEU A 33 30.35 5.28 10.75
N SER A 34 30.40 6.53 11.20
CA SER A 34 31.24 7.57 10.60
C SER A 34 32.73 7.24 10.74
N SER A 35 33.18 6.83 11.93
CA SER A 35 34.56 6.38 12.18
C SER A 35 34.92 5.15 11.33
N ALA A 36 34.03 4.17 11.26
CA ALA A 36 34.22 2.96 10.48
C ALA A 36 34.30 3.23 8.96
N LEU A 37 33.57 4.22 8.44
CA LEU A 37 33.70 4.69 7.06
C LEU A 37 35.04 5.40 6.84
N GLN A 38 35.49 6.20 7.81
CA GLN A 38 36.78 6.89 7.77
C GLN A 38 37.96 5.90 7.71
N GLU A 39 37.94 4.85 8.54
CA GLU A 39 38.94 3.77 8.53
C GLU A 39 39.02 3.04 7.19
N ARG A 40 37.88 2.92 6.50
CA ARG A 40 37.78 2.34 5.14
C ARG A 40 38.19 3.31 4.03
N GLY A 41 38.64 4.53 4.38
CA GLY A 41 39.09 5.55 3.43
C GLY A 41 37.99 6.51 2.94
N TYR A 42 36.80 6.50 3.55
CA TYR A 42 35.68 7.35 3.15
C TYR A 42 35.39 8.46 4.17
N GLY A 43 35.72 9.70 3.81
CA GLY A 43 35.48 10.89 4.63
C GLY A 43 34.01 11.33 4.72
N ILE A 44 33.20 10.57 5.45
CA ILE A 44 31.77 10.82 5.65
C ILE A 44 31.51 11.18 7.10
N SER A 45 30.98 12.39 7.32
CA SER A 45 30.67 12.89 8.67
C SER A 45 29.44 12.22 9.28
N ARG A 46 29.40 12.14 10.62
CA ARG A 46 28.24 11.72 11.42
C ARG A 46 26.91 12.31 10.92
N ALA A 47 26.86 13.62 10.70
CA ALA A 47 25.65 14.30 10.24
C ALA A 47 25.18 13.81 8.85
N SER A 48 26.12 13.42 7.99
CA SER A 48 25.80 12.85 6.68
C SER A 48 25.22 11.44 6.83
N VAL A 49 25.80 10.62 7.70
CA VAL A 49 25.30 9.28 8.02
C VAL A 49 23.91 9.37 8.66
N HIS A 50 23.70 10.28 9.61
CA HIS A 50 22.40 10.48 10.27
C HIS A 50 21.29 10.82 9.27
N ARG A 51 21.49 11.85 8.42
CA ARG A 51 20.49 12.22 7.40
C ARG A 51 20.21 11.08 6.42
N TYR A 52 21.23 10.27 6.12
CA TYR A 52 21.06 9.10 5.27
C TYR A 52 20.26 8.00 5.96
N GLY A 53 20.63 7.67 7.20
CA GLY A 53 19.93 6.71 8.05
C GLY A 53 18.46 7.05 8.20
N GLN A 54 18.12 8.30 8.54
CA GLN A 54 16.72 8.73 8.64
C GLN A 54 15.93 8.54 7.33
N ARG A 55 16.54 8.77 6.17
CA ARG A 55 15.86 8.54 4.88
C ARG A 55 15.69 7.05 4.59
N LEU A 56 16.69 6.24 4.94
CA LEU A 56 16.62 4.79 4.78
C LEU A 56 15.57 4.18 5.72
N GLU A 57 15.55 4.60 6.98
CA GLU A 57 14.57 4.20 8.00
C GLU A 57 13.15 4.46 7.55
N ARG A 58 12.84 5.70 7.10
CA ARG A 58 11.51 6.04 6.58
C ARG A 58 11.10 5.15 5.42
N ARG A 59 12.02 4.83 4.50
CA ARG A 59 11.74 3.94 3.37
C ARG A 59 11.47 2.51 3.83
N LEU A 60 12.28 1.96 4.74
CA LEU A 60 12.09 0.60 5.25
C LEU A 60 10.81 0.50 6.11
N ALA A 61 10.48 1.52 6.90
CA ALA A 61 9.25 1.59 7.66
C ALA A 61 8.01 1.55 6.75
N ALA A 62 8.00 2.36 5.68
CA ALA A 62 6.90 2.34 4.70
C ALA A 62 6.75 0.97 4.02
N ILE A 63 7.86 0.30 3.68
CA ILE A 63 7.84 -1.04 3.07
C ILE A 63 7.31 -2.08 4.07
N ARG A 64 7.73 -2.04 5.33
CA ARG A 64 7.25 -2.93 6.39
C ARG A 64 5.75 -2.76 6.61
N ALA A 65 5.29 -1.52 6.79
CA ALA A 65 3.88 -1.20 6.94
C ALA A 65 3.05 -1.71 5.74
N SER A 66 3.53 -1.50 4.51
CA SER A 66 2.87 -2.01 3.29
C SER A 66 2.82 -3.54 3.22
N THR A 67 3.88 -4.20 3.70
CA THR A 67 3.98 -5.68 3.69
C THR A 67 3.07 -6.29 4.75
N GLU A 68 3.02 -5.70 5.95
CA GLU A 68 2.12 -6.11 7.03
C GLU A 68 0.67 -5.89 6.65
N ALA A 69 0.35 -4.74 6.02
CA ALA A 69 -0.94 -4.46 5.42
C ALA A 69 -1.35 -5.55 4.41
N ALA A 70 -0.47 -5.88 3.46
CA ALA A 70 -0.73 -6.92 2.47
C ALA A 70 -0.94 -8.31 3.11
N ARG A 71 -0.18 -8.64 4.16
CA ARG A 71 -0.34 -9.90 4.90
C ARG A 71 -1.67 -9.95 5.66
N ALA A 72 -2.03 -8.89 6.37
CA ALA A 72 -3.30 -8.80 7.09
C ALA A 72 -4.51 -8.96 6.14
N ILE A 73 -4.40 -8.42 4.93
CA ILE A 73 -5.42 -8.59 3.88
C ILE A 73 -5.48 -10.04 3.39
N ALA A 74 -4.34 -10.70 3.18
CA ALA A 74 -4.29 -12.09 2.75
C ALA A 74 -4.87 -13.05 3.81
N GLU A 75 -4.68 -12.74 5.09
CA GLU A 75 -5.13 -13.58 6.21
C GLU A 75 -6.62 -13.43 6.52
N THR A 76 -7.23 -12.26 6.24
CA THR A 76 -8.63 -11.97 6.59
C THR A 76 -9.67 -12.51 5.60
N ALA A 77 -9.28 -12.96 4.41
CA ALA A 77 -10.21 -13.57 3.44
C ALA A 77 -9.48 -14.51 2.46
N PRO A 78 -9.36 -15.82 2.78
CA PRO A 78 -8.76 -16.80 1.87
C PRO A 78 -9.55 -16.92 0.54
N ASP A 79 -10.87 -16.92 0.60
CA ASP A 79 -11.74 -17.27 -0.53
C ASP A 79 -12.51 -16.10 -1.18
N ASP A 80 -12.32 -14.87 -0.70
CA ASP A 80 -13.06 -13.72 -1.23
C ASP A 80 -12.12 -12.63 -1.80
N ALA A 81 -11.82 -12.76 -3.09
CA ALA A 81 -10.91 -11.87 -3.82
C ALA A 81 -11.38 -10.41 -3.85
N ASP A 82 -12.69 -10.18 -3.71
CA ASP A 82 -13.26 -8.83 -3.72
C ASP A 82 -13.04 -8.11 -2.39
N HIS A 83 -13.13 -8.83 -1.26
CA HIS A 83 -12.81 -8.27 0.06
C HIS A 83 -11.34 -7.86 0.17
N ARG A 84 -10.43 -8.65 -0.41
CA ARG A 84 -9.00 -8.29 -0.44
C ARG A 84 -8.73 -7.02 -1.23
N SER A 85 -9.34 -6.90 -2.42
CA SER A 85 -9.18 -5.73 -3.28
C SER A 85 -9.72 -4.45 -2.62
N ALA A 86 -10.86 -4.54 -1.92
CA ALA A 86 -11.42 -3.42 -1.17
C ALA A 86 -10.51 -2.99 -0.01
N ALA A 87 -9.96 -3.94 0.75
CA ALA A 87 -9.06 -3.65 1.87
C ALA A 87 -7.73 -3.01 1.42
N VAL A 88 -7.15 -3.47 0.30
CA VAL A 88 -5.96 -2.83 -0.31
C VAL A 88 -6.26 -1.36 -0.64
N ILE A 89 -7.40 -1.10 -1.28
CA ILE A 89 -7.80 0.26 -1.66
C ILE A 89 -7.93 1.15 -0.42
N SER A 90 -8.54 0.66 0.66
CA SER A 90 -8.67 1.42 1.91
C SER A 90 -7.33 1.71 2.60
N LEU A 91 -6.39 0.77 2.60
CA LEU A 91 -5.05 0.99 3.17
C LEU A 91 -4.25 2.01 2.35
N VAL A 92 -4.32 1.94 1.02
CA VAL A 92 -3.70 2.94 0.15
C VAL A 92 -4.36 4.32 0.34
N GLN A 93 -5.67 4.38 0.57
CA GLN A 93 -6.38 5.64 0.88
C GLN A 93 -5.87 6.26 2.18
N SER A 94 -5.74 5.45 3.25
CA SER A 94 -5.23 5.91 4.54
C SER A 94 -3.79 6.40 4.46
N GLU A 95 -2.91 5.67 3.77
CA GLU A 95 -1.52 6.10 3.56
C GLU A 95 -1.40 7.37 2.72
N LEU A 96 -2.17 7.49 1.63
CA LEU A 96 -2.18 8.73 0.83
C LEU A 96 -2.66 9.93 1.64
N PHE A 97 -3.66 9.75 2.50
CA PHE A 97 -4.16 10.79 3.37
C PHE A 97 -3.11 11.21 4.42
N GLU A 98 -2.48 10.24 5.08
CA GLU A 98 -1.34 10.45 5.98
C GLU A 98 -0.17 11.18 5.30
N MET A 99 0.13 10.85 4.04
CA MET A 99 1.15 11.55 3.27
C MET A 99 0.77 13.01 2.97
N ILE A 100 -0.51 13.30 2.71
CA ILE A 100 -1.01 14.66 2.50
C ILE A 100 -0.92 15.46 3.81
N LEU A 101 -1.33 14.88 4.93
CA LEU A 101 -1.23 15.52 6.24
C LEU A 101 0.22 15.84 6.59
N LYS A 102 1.15 14.88 6.40
CA LYS A 102 2.58 15.10 6.58
C LYS A 102 3.15 16.17 5.65
N LEU A 103 2.57 16.35 4.46
CA LEU A 103 2.93 17.39 3.51
C LEU A 103 2.50 18.78 4.00
N GLU A 104 1.31 18.85 4.60
CA GLU A 104 0.73 20.07 5.17
C GLU A 104 1.45 20.49 6.45
N GLU A 105 1.75 19.52 7.33
CA GLU A 105 2.50 19.69 8.57
C GLU A 105 3.97 20.08 8.36
N ALA A 106 4.57 19.74 7.22
CA ALA A 106 5.93 20.12 6.83
C ALA A 106 6.07 21.63 6.47
N GLY A 107 5.30 22.52 7.10
CA GLY A 107 5.25 23.98 6.94
C GLY A 107 6.56 24.70 6.56
N GLU A 108 6.40 25.75 5.74
CA GLU A 108 7.32 26.80 5.26
C GLU A 108 8.73 26.48 4.68
N GLY A 109 9.28 25.28 4.85
CA GLY A 109 10.65 24.95 4.39
C GLY A 109 10.81 24.49 2.93
N ALA A 110 9.69 24.25 2.23
CA ALA A 110 9.67 23.77 0.84
C ALA A 110 9.27 24.90 -0.11
N GLU A 111 10.02 25.07 -1.20
CA GLU A 111 9.77 26.07 -2.23
C GLU A 111 8.31 25.99 -2.73
N PRO A 112 7.60 27.13 -2.93
CA PRO A 112 6.19 27.15 -3.30
C PRO A 112 5.84 26.25 -4.51
N GLY A 113 6.74 26.16 -5.50
CA GLY A 113 6.56 25.28 -6.66
C GLY A 113 6.63 23.78 -6.33
N GLU A 114 7.46 23.40 -5.36
CA GLU A 114 7.59 22.01 -4.90
C GLU A 114 6.34 21.57 -4.12
N ARG A 115 5.80 22.47 -3.30
CA ARG A 115 4.51 22.27 -2.61
C ARG A 115 3.36 22.05 -3.58
N VAL A 116 3.23 22.90 -4.60
CA VAL A 116 2.17 22.78 -5.61
C VAL A 116 2.29 21.48 -6.41
N ALA A 117 3.52 21.05 -6.74
CA ALA A 117 3.77 19.81 -7.44
C ALA A 117 3.38 18.58 -6.61
N LEU A 118 3.73 18.58 -5.32
CA LEU A 118 3.39 17.51 -4.39
C LEU A 118 1.88 17.41 -4.16
N LEU A 119 1.19 18.55 -3.95
CA LEU A 119 -0.26 18.60 -3.85
C LEU A 119 -0.95 18.09 -5.12
N SER A 120 -0.48 18.51 -6.29
CA SER A 120 -1.02 18.05 -7.58
C SER A 120 -0.83 16.54 -7.77
N SER A 121 0.30 15.99 -7.32
CA SER A 121 0.58 14.55 -7.35
C SER A 121 -0.34 13.78 -6.42
N ALA A 122 -0.56 14.29 -5.21
CA ALA A 122 -1.45 13.68 -4.23
C ALA A 122 -2.91 13.66 -4.73
N SER A 123 -3.40 14.78 -5.26
CA SER A 123 -4.75 14.88 -5.85
C SER A 123 -4.96 13.91 -7.01
N ARG A 124 -3.97 13.73 -7.90
CA ARG A 124 -4.03 12.73 -8.97
C ARG A 124 -4.12 11.30 -8.42
N SER A 125 -3.29 10.99 -7.42
CA SER A 125 -3.28 9.66 -6.80
C SER A 125 -4.60 9.34 -6.11
N ILE A 126 -5.23 10.33 -5.45
CA ILE A 126 -6.59 10.19 -4.90
C ILE A 126 -7.61 9.93 -6.01
N ALA A 127 -7.55 10.68 -7.12
CA ALA A 127 -8.48 10.51 -8.22
C ALA A 127 -8.36 9.14 -8.91
N ASP A 128 -7.14 8.61 -9.04
CA ASP A 128 -6.89 7.26 -9.55
C ASP A 128 -7.49 6.20 -8.61
N LEU A 129 -7.30 6.38 -7.31
CA LEU A 129 -7.82 5.46 -6.30
C LEU A 129 -9.34 5.49 -6.21
N ALA A 130 -9.97 6.66 -6.31
CA ALA A 130 -11.41 6.79 -6.38
C ALA A 130 -11.97 6.07 -7.62
N ARG A 131 -11.31 6.21 -8.77
CA ARG A 131 -11.70 5.49 -10.00
C ARG A 131 -11.56 3.98 -9.84
N ALA A 132 -10.47 3.50 -9.26
CA ALA A 132 -10.26 2.08 -8.98
C ALA A 132 -11.33 1.54 -8.01
N SER A 133 -11.66 2.29 -6.96
CA SER A 133 -12.72 1.93 -6.01
C SER A 133 -14.09 1.85 -6.68
N ILE A 134 -14.44 2.80 -7.55
CA ILE A 134 -15.69 2.76 -8.31
C ILE A 134 -15.72 1.56 -9.26
N ALA A 135 -14.61 1.26 -9.95
CA ALA A 135 -14.52 0.11 -10.83
C ALA A 135 -14.70 -1.21 -10.06
N GLN A 136 -14.08 -1.33 -8.89
CA GLN A 136 -14.23 -2.50 -8.02
C GLN A 136 -15.67 -2.67 -7.54
N LYS A 137 -16.34 -1.60 -7.08
CA LYS A 137 -17.76 -1.64 -6.71
C LYS A 137 -18.67 -2.05 -7.87
N LYS A 138 -18.42 -1.52 -9.07
CA LYS A 138 -19.17 -1.90 -10.28
C LYS A 138 -18.95 -3.36 -10.65
N HIS A 139 -17.73 -3.86 -10.50
CA HIS A 139 -17.43 -5.27 -10.75
C HIS A 139 -18.17 -6.16 -9.77
N ALA A 140 -18.09 -5.87 -8.47
CA ALA A 140 -18.80 -6.60 -7.42
C ALA A 140 -20.32 -6.61 -7.67
N GLU A 141 -20.90 -5.47 -8.04
CA GLU A 141 -22.32 -5.39 -8.40
C GLU A 141 -22.64 -6.23 -9.66
N THR A 142 -21.77 -6.21 -10.67
CA THR A 142 -21.96 -7.01 -11.89
C THR A 142 -21.93 -8.52 -11.60
N VAL A 143 -21.00 -8.97 -10.75
CA VAL A 143 -20.92 -10.36 -10.31
C VAL A 143 -22.17 -10.74 -9.53
N ARG A 144 -22.57 -9.89 -8.57
CA ARG A 144 -23.80 -10.05 -7.78
C ARG A 144 -25.05 -10.19 -8.65
N GLN A 145 -25.23 -9.30 -9.64
CA GLN A 145 -26.37 -9.36 -10.55
C GLN A 145 -26.37 -10.63 -11.41
N ARG A 146 -25.20 -11.04 -11.90
CA ARG A 146 -25.05 -12.29 -12.67
C ARG A 146 -25.42 -13.51 -11.83
N ASP A 147 -24.99 -13.55 -10.58
CA ASP A 147 -25.26 -14.68 -9.69
C ASP A 147 -26.74 -14.73 -9.28
N LEU A 148 -27.35 -13.57 -8.99
CA LEU A 148 -28.80 -13.44 -8.78
C LEU A 148 -29.61 -13.90 -10.00
N GLN A 149 -29.18 -13.54 -11.20
CA GLN A 149 -29.84 -13.96 -12.44
C GLN A 149 -29.79 -15.48 -12.59
N LYS A 150 -28.62 -16.11 -12.41
CA LYS A 150 -28.47 -17.57 -12.49
C LYS A 150 -29.33 -18.29 -11.45
N LEU A 151 -29.38 -17.78 -10.22
CA LEU A 151 -30.23 -18.35 -9.17
C LEU A 151 -31.72 -18.29 -9.56
N ARG A 152 -32.17 -17.18 -10.15
CA ARG A 152 -33.55 -17.06 -10.68
C ARG A 152 -33.83 -18.02 -11.83
N GLU A 153 -32.88 -18.20 -12.74
CA GLU A 153 -33.00 -19.17 -13.84
C GLU A 153 -33.13 -20.60 -13.30
N LEU A 154 -32.30 -20.98 -12.32
CA LEU A 154 -32.39 -22.28 -11.65
C LEU A 154 -33.72 -22.48 -10.90
N GLU A 155 -34.24 -21.44 -10.24
CA GLU A 155 -35.56 -21.49 -9.59
C GLU A 155 -36.68 -21.73 -10.60
N ASN A 156 -36.63 -21.08 -11.77
CA ASN A 156 -37.61 -21.26 -12.83
C ASN A 156 -37.55 -22.66 -13.43
N ASP A 157 -36.34 -23.16 -13.74
CA ASP A 157 -36.15 -24.52 -14.24
C ASP A 157 -36.65 -25.58 -13.26
N ALA A 158 -36.44 -25.36 -11.96
CA ALA A 158 -36.98 -26.20 -10.89
C ALA A 158 -38.52 -26.17 -10.85
N ARG A 159 -39.14 -24.99 -10.98
CA ARG A 159 -40.62 -24.85 -11.03
C ARG A 159 -41.23 -25.54 -12.25
N GLU A 160 -40.53 -25.49 -13.38
CA GLU A 160 -40.94 -26.15 -14.62
C GLU A 160 -40.60 -27.66 -14.65
N LYS A 161 -40.06 -28.22 -13.55
CA LYS A 161 -39.63 -29.62 -13.44
C LYS A 161 -38.55 -30.02 -14.46
N ARG A 162 -37.79 -29.05 -14.97
CA ARG A 162 -36.62 -29.29 -15.84
C ARG A 162 -35.35 -29.62 -15.04
N SER A 163 -35.41 -29.44 -13.72
CA SER A 163 -34.35 -29.72 -12.76
C SER A 163 -34.88 -30.55 -11.60
N ALA A 164 -34.01 -31.36 -10.98
CA ALA A 164 -34.31 -32.12 -9.76
C ALA A 164 -34.18 -31.28 -8.47
N LEU A 165 -33.82 -30.00 -8.60
CA LEU A 165 -33.67 -29.07 -7.49
C LEU A 165 -35.04 -28.60 -6.97
N ASP A 166 -35.13 -28.35 -5.67
CA ASP A 166 -36.33 -27.80 -5.03
C ASP A 166 -36.36 -26.25 -5.15
N PRO A 167 -37.43 -25.65 -5.71
CA PRO A 167 -37.54 -24.20 -5.87
C PRO A 167 -37.52 -23.41 -4.55
N GLU A 168 -38.08 -23.97 -3.48
CA GLU A 168 -38.11 -23.32 -2.16
C GLU A 168 -36.70 -23.20 -1.56
N THR A 169 -35.93 -24.28 -1.64
CA THR A 169 -34.52 -24.32 -1.22
C THR A 169 -33.68 -23.29 -1.99
N LEU A 170 -33.84 -23.20 -3.31
CA LEU A 170 -33.12 -22.21 -4.13
C LEU A 170 -33.47 -20.76 -3.76
N ARG A 171 -34.76 -20.48 -3.49
CA ARG A 171 -35.20 -19.17 -3.01
C ARG A 171 -34.55 -18.82 -1.68
N MET A 172 -34.53 -19.75 -0.74
CA MET A 172 -33.93 -19.56 0.58
C MET A 172 -32.42 -19.30 0.48
N VAL A 173 -31.70 -20.02 -0.39
CA VAL A 173 -30.27 -19.78 -0.65
C VAL A 173 -30.05 -18.37 -1.21
N ARG A 174 -30.86 -17.92 -2.17
CA ARG A 174 -30.76 -16.58 -2.75
C ARG A 174 -30.99 -15.48 -1.70
N GLU A 175 -32.04 -15.62 -0.90
CA GLU A 175 -32.37 -14.67 0.17
C GLU A 175 -31.29 -14.65 1.26
N THR A 176 -30.69 -15.80 1.59
CA THR A 176 -29.61 -15.91 2.57
C THR A 176 -28.32 -15.25 2.08
N LEU A 177 -27.94 -15.47 0.81
CA LEU A 177 -26.67 -14.96 0.26
C LEU A 177 -26.72 -13.48 -0.12
N TYR A 178 -27.89 -12.98 -0.56
CA TYR A 178 -27.98 -11.63 -1.13
C TYR A 178 -29.03 -10.74 -0.45
N GLY A 179 -29.86 -11.23 0.46
CA GLY A 179 -31.00 -10.48 1.00
C GLY A 179 -32.16 -10.43 0.00
N GLY A 180 -33.39 -10.44 0.55
CA GLY A 180 -34.64 -10.41 -0.22
C GLY A 180 -34.91 -9.10 -0.93
#